data_AF-A0AA36C9L4-F1
#
_entry.id   AF-A0AA36C9L4-F1
#
_cell.length_a   1.000
_cell.length_b   1.000
_cell.length_c   1.000
_cell.angle_alpha   90.00
_cell.angle_beta   90.00
_cell.angle_gamma   90.00
#
_symmetry.space_group_name_H-M   'P 1'
#
loop_
_entity.id
_entity.type
_entity.pdbx_description
1 polymer ?
#
loop_
_entity_poly.entity_id
_entity_poly.type
_entity_poly.pdbx_seq_one_letter_code
_entity_poly.pdbx_strand_id
1 'polypeptide(L)' 'MSSSFALIPAGFYGKPEDIAHLTAFLCDSEQSRYIIGQSIRVDGGTSLVCPMMLGEEISSVQKLETDQ' A
#
# COMPACT_ATOMS: atom_id res chain seq x y z
N MET A 1 11.02 -18.92 -0.68
CA MET A 1 9.67 -18.45 -0.30
C MET A 1 9.48 -17.10 -0.97
N SER A 2 8.95 -17.08 -2.19
CA SER A 2 8.70 -15.84 -2.95
C SER A 2 7.48 -15.14 -2.34
N SER A 3 7.69 -14.37 -1.29
CA SER A 3 6.60 -13.80 -0.50
C SER A 3 6.42 -12.34 -0.89
N SER A 4 5.29 -12.00 -1.51
CA SER A 4 4.87 -10.63 -1.81
C SER A 4 4.79 -9.73 -0.56
N PHE A 5 4.94 -10.29 0.65
CA PHE A 5 5.12 -9.56 1.91
C PHE A 5 6.28 -8.57 1.88
N ALA A 6 7.28 -8.78 1.01
CA ALA A 6 8.39 -7.85 0.88
C ALA A 6 7.93 -6.47 0.38
N LEU A 7 6.91 -6.40 -0.48
CA LEU A 7 6.45 -5.15 -1.09
C LEU A 7 5.29 -4.50 -0.33
N ILE A 8 4.39 -5.29 0.28
CA ILE A 8 3.27 -4.78 1.05
C ILE A 8 3.42 -5.24 2.51
N PRO A 9 3.93 -4.40 3.42
CA PRO A 9 4.10 -4.74 4.82
C PRO A 9 2.84 -5.24 5.53
N ALA A 10 1.66 -4.76 5.11
CA ALA A 10 0.38 -5.25 5.62
C ALA A 10 0.14 -6.75 5.33
N GLY A 11 0.85 -7.34 4.35
CA GLY A 11 0.77 -8.77 4.02
C GLY A 11 -0.45 -9.16 3.18
N PHE A 12 -1.27 -8.19 2.77
CA PHE A 12 -2.41 -8.41 1.89
C PHE A 12 -2.63 -7.20 0.97
N TYR A 13 -3.29 -7.43 -0.17
CA TYR A 13 -3.71 -6.36 -1.05
C TYR A 13 -4.89 -5.61 -0.44
N GLY A 14 -4.77 -4.28 -0.41
CA GLY A 14 -5.87 -3.42 -0.01
C GLY A 14 -7.07 -3.58 -0.95
N LYS A 15 -8.26 -3.38 -0.41
CA LYS A 15 -9.53 -3.37 -1.12
C LYS A 15 -10.09 -1.95 -1.19
N PRO A 16 -11.05 -1.65 -2.08
CA PRO A 16 -11.69 -0.33 -2.14
C PRO A 16 -12.26 0.12 -0.79
N GLU A 17 -12.73 -0.82 0.03
CA GLU A 17 -13.27 -0.54 1.34
C GLU A 17 -12.23 0.09 2.28
N ASP A 18 -10.95 -0.28 2.19
CA ASP A 18 -9.90 0.27 3.05
C ASP A 18 -9.73 1.79 2.87
N ILE A 19 -9.94 2.29 1.64
CA ILE A 19 -9.95 3.73 1.33
C ILE A 19 -11.29 4.36 1.72
N ALA A 20 -12.40 3.64 1.50
CA ALA A 20 -13.75 4.13 1.81
C ALA A 20 -13.93 4.40 3.31
N HIS A 21 -13.39 3.56 4.18
CA HIS A 21 -13.47 3.77 5.63
C HIS A 21 -12.77 5.05 6.07
N LEU A 22 -11.56 5.34 5.57
CA LEU A 22 -10.87 6.61 5.86
C LEU A 22 -11.69 7.79 5.32
N THR A 23 -12.23 7.68 4.11
CA THR A 23 -13.05 8.72 3.51
C THR A 23 -14.28 9.03 4.37
N ALA A 24 -14.99 7.98 4.82
CA ALA A 24 -16.14 8.12 5.71
C ALA A 24 -15.77 8.81 7.02
N PHE A 25 -14.62 8.46 7.62
CA PHE A 25 -14.10 9.14 8.81
C PHE A 25 -13.81 10.63 8.56
N LEU A 26 -13.21 10.98 7.42
CA LEU A 26 -12.94 12.38 7.05
C LEU A 26 -14.22 13.18 6.75
N CYS A 27 -15.31 12.51 6.38
CA CYS A 27 -16.62 13.15 6.22
C CYS A 27 -17.32 13.40 7.56
N ASP A 28 -16.94 12.69 8.63
CA ASP A 28 -17.47 12.91 9.97
C ASP A 28 -16.76 14.12 10.61
N SER A 29 -17.45 15.25 10.64
CA SER A 29 -16.92 16.49 11.20
C SER A 29 -16.66 16.41 12.71
N GLU A 30 -17.41 15.63 13.47
CA GLU A 30 -17.18 15.54 14.91
C GLU A 30 -15.83 14.86 15.20
N GLN A 31 -15.54 13.82 14.43
CA GLN A 31 -14.34 12.99 14.57
C GLN A 31 -13.10 13.59 13.88
N SER A 32 -13.27 14.33 12.79
CA SER A 32 -12.17 14.75 11.92
C SER A 32 -11.98 16.27 11.76
N ARG A 33 -12.77 17.13 12.43
CA ARG A 33 -12.74 18.62 12.25
C ARG A 33 -11.38 19.31 12.28
N TYR A 34 -10.36 18.69 12.89
CA TYR A 34 -9.04 19.29 13.04
C TYR A 34 -8.01 18.79 12.00
N ILE A 35 -8.40 17.85 11.14
CA ILE A 35 -7.57 17.30 10.07
C ILE A 35 -7.79 18.15 8.83
N ILE A 36 -6.94 19.16 8.64
CA ILE A 36 -7.03 20.09 7.51
C ILE A 36 -5.70 20.12 6.76
N GLY A 37 -5.77 20.15 5.43
CA GLY A 37 -4.59 20.25 4.55
C GLY A 37 -3.70 19.01 4.55
N GLN A 38 -4.18 17.86 5.04
CA GLN A 38 -3.42 16.62 5.12
C GLN A 38 -3.72 15.69 3.95
N SER A 39 -2.67 15.08 3.41
CA SER A 39 -2.77 13.97 2.46
C SER A 39 -2.47 12.66 3.19
N ILE A 40 -3.51 11.95 3.62
CA ILE A 40 -3.38 10.69 4.35
C ILE A 40 -3.27 9.53 3.37
N ARG A 41 -2.27 8.68 3.57
CA ARG A 41 -1.94 7.58 2.65
C ARG A 41 -2.48 6.25 3.18
N VAL A 42 -3.10 5.48 2.28
CA VAL A 42 -3.68 4.15 2.58
C VAL A 42 -3.12 3.15 1.57
N ASP A 43 -1.91 2.66 1.81
CA ASP A 43 -1.15 1.88 0.83
C ASP A 43 -0.52 0.59 1.41
N GLY A 44 -0.98 0.16 2.58
CA GLY A 44 -0.48 -1.03 3.26
C GLY A 44 0.99 -0.95 3.69
N GLY A 45 1.58 0.25 3.73
CA GLY A 45 2.98 0.48 4.12
C GLY A 45 3.97 0.40 2.97
N THR A 46 3.51 0.26 1.73
CA THR A 46 4.37 0.17 0.53
C THR A 46 5.29 1.37 0.36
N SER A 47 4.86 2.57 0.76
CA SER A 47 5.71 3.77 0.66
C SER A 47 6.74 3.91 1.79
N LEU A 48 6.65 3.07 2.82
CA LEU A 48 7.63 3.03 3.91
C LEU A 48 8.82 2.13 3.56
N VAL A 49 8.69 1.27 2.53
CA VAL A 49 9.76 0.40 2.07
C VAL A 49 10.42 1.01 0.83
N CYS A 50 11.74 1.07 0.81
CA CYS A 50 12.50 1.41 -0.40
C CYS A 50 12.66 0.14 -1.24
N PRO A 51 12.05 0.04 -2.44
CA PRO A 51 12.12 -1.18 -3.26
C PRO A 51 13.56 -1.55 -3.64
N MET A 52 14.46 -0.55 -3.68
CA MET A 52 15.86 -0.72 -4.03
C MET A 52 16.68 -1.39 -2.91
N MET A 53 16.19 -1.39 -1.67
CA MET A 53 16.83 -2.09 -0.54
C MET A 53 16.41 -3.56 -0.45
N LEU A 54 15.41 -4.00 -1.24
CA LEU A 54 15.05 -5.40 -1.48
C LEU A 54 15.79 -5.99 -2.69
N GLY A 55 16.97 -5.46 -3.01
CA GLY A 55 17.86 -6.04 -4.00
C GLY A 55 18.32 -7.41 -3.55
N GLU A 56 17.67 -8.45 -4.08
CA GLU A 56 18.22 -9.76 -4.50
C GLU A 56 17.11 -10.70 -5.05
N GLU A 57 15.80 -10.38 -4.97
CA GLU A 57 14.72 -11.29 -5.43
C GLU A 57 13.85 -10.75 -6.60
N ILE A 58 14.04 -9.49 -7.04
CA ILE A 58 13.19 -8.88 -8.08
C ILE A 58 13.69 -9.18 -9.51
N SER A 59 14.91 -9.71 -9.67
CA SER A 59 15.47 -10.08 -10.98
C SER A 59 14.81 -11.31 -11.62
N SER A 60 14.13 -12.16 -10.84
CA SER A 60 13.52 -13.40 -11.35
C SER A 60 12.06 -13.25 -11.81
N VAL A 61 11.34 -12.20 -11.38
CA VAL A 61 9.91 -12.06 -11.67
C VAL A 61 9.64 -11.45 -13.06
N GLN A 62 10.53 -10.61 -13.58
CA GLN A 62 10.36 -10.02 -14.93
C GLN A 62 10.57 -11.00 -16.09
N LYS A 63 10.97 -12.26 -15.83
CA LYS A 63 11.21 -13.26 -16.89
C LYS A 63 10.01 -14.12 -17.25
N LEU A 64 8.85 -13.89 -16.64
CA LEU A 64 7.66 -14.73 -16.86
C LEU A 64 6.49 -14.03 -17.56
N GLU A 65 6.59 -12.73 -17.89
CA GLU A 65 5.55 -12.00 -18.65
C GLU A 65 6.04 -11.56 -20.04
N THR A 66 6.80 -12.42 -20.74
CA THR A 66 7.08 -12.25 -22.19
C THR A 66 6.92 -13.54 -22.97
N ASP A 67 6.08 -14.45 -22.47
CA ASP A 67 5.52 -15.51 -23.31
C ASP A 67 4.12 -15.81 -22.78
N GLN A 68 3.12 -15.16 -23.39
CA GLN A 68 1.70 -15.49 -23.54
C GLN A 68 0.92 -14.21 -23.90
#